data_AF-A0A7Y0SIZ2-F1
#
_entry.id   AF-A0A7Y0SIZ2-F1
#
_cell.length_a   1.000
_cell.length_b   1.000
_cell.length_c   1.000
_cell.angle_alpha   90.00
_cell.angle_beta   90.00
_cell.angle_gamma   90.00
#
_symmetry.space_group_name_H-M   'P 1'
#
loop_
_entity.id
_entity.type
_entity.pdbx_description
1 polymer ?
#
loop_
_entity_poly.entity_id
_entity_poly.type
_entity_poly.pdbx_seq_one_letter_code
_entity_poly.pdbx_strand_id
1 'polypeptide(L)' 'KRDGGFLYTTTDIACAKYRYEKLGADRVLYFIDSRQHQHLMQAWTIVRKAGYVPESVSLEHHAFGMMLGKDGKPFKTRAG' A
#
# COMPACT_ATOMS: atom_id res chain seq x y z
N LYS A 1 3.48 -16.53 8.42
CA LYS A 1 2.81 -17.83 8.70
C LYS A 1 3.87 -18.92 8.77
N ARG A 2 3.61 -20.05 9.45
CA ARG A 2 4.55 -21.19 9.56
C ARG A 2 4.70 -21.97 8.24
N ASP A 3 3.90 -21.60 7.24
CA ASP A 3 3.65 -22.38 6.02
C ASP A 3 4.42 -21.83 4.80
N GLY A 4 5.42 -20.96 5.01
CA GLY A 4 6.27 -20.40 3.93
C GLY A 4 5.59 -19.39 3.00
N GLY A 5 4.27 -19.23 3.07
CA GLY A 5 3.53 -18.23 2.30
C GLY A 5 3.81 -16.80 2.77
N PHE A 6 4.20 -15.95 1.83
CA PHE A 6 4.34 -14.51 2.04
C PHE A 6 2.96 -13.84 2.16
N LEU A 7 2.86 -12.86 3.04
CA LEU A 7 1.66 -12.04 3.19
C LEU A 7 1.79 -10.78 2.33
N TYR A 8 0.67 -10.09 2.09
CA TYR A 8 0.67 -8.79 1.39
C TYR A 8 1.73 -7.82 1.94
N THR A 9 1.90 -7.78 3.27
CA THR A 9 2.91 -6.95 3.95
C THR A 9 4.34 -7.24 3.45
N THR A 10 4.68 -8.50 3.16
CA THR A 10 6.02 -8.86 2.67
C THR A 10 6.26 -8.27 1.28
N THR A 11 5.26 -8.33 0.41
CA THR A 11 5.30 -7.73 -0.92
C THR A 11 5.39 -6.21 -0.85
N ASP A 12 4.64 -5.56 0.04
CA ASP A 12 4.66 -4.10 0.20
C ASP A 12 6.03 -3.57 0.65
N ILE A 13 6.68 -4.30 1.57
CA ILE A 13 8.04 -3.98 2.03
C ILE A 13 9.03 -4.09 0.86
N ALA A 14 8.98 -5.20 0.12
CA ALA A 14 9.86 -5.42 -1.03
C ALA A 14 9.62 -4.37 -2.13
N CYS A 15 8.36 -3.98 -2.36
CA CYS A 15 7.97 -2.98 -3.34
C CYS A 15 8.54 -1.59 -3.01
N ALA A 16 8.40 -1.14 -1.76
CA ALA A 16 8.96 0.14 -1.33
C ALA A 16 10.48 0.18 -1.45
N LYS A 17 11.17 -0.88 -1.00
CA LYS A 17 12.62 -1.03 -1.12
C LYS A 17 13.08 -0.95 -2.58
N TYR A 18 12.43 -1.71 -3.47
CA TYR A 18 12.77 -1.74 -4.89
C TYR A 18 12.60 -0.36 -5.54
N ARG A 19 11.51 0.35 -5.24
CA ARG A 19 11.25 1.69 -5.81
C ARG A 19 12.34 2.69 -5.44
N TYR A 20 12.84 2.64 -4.22
CA TYR A 20 13.97 3.49 -3.82
C TYR A 20 15.29 3.01 -4.42
N GLU A 21 15.71 1.77 -4.13
CA GLU A 21 17.06 1.30 -4.48
C GLU A 21 17.29 1.08 -5.97
N LYS A 22 16.25 0.69 -6.71
CA LYS A 22 16.37 0.32 -8.15
C LYS A 22 15.80 1.37 -9.07
N LEU A 23 14.70 2.02 -8.70
CA LEU A 23 14.10 3.06 -9.53
C LEU A 23 14.57 4.47 -9.17
N GLY A 24 15.29 4.64 -8.05
CA GLY A 24 15.79 5.95 -7.62
C GLY A 24 14.66 6.92 -7.26
N ALA A 25 13.56 6.42 -6.71
CA ALA A 25 12.40 7.27 -6.41
C ALA A 25 12.68 8.24 -5.26
N ASP A 26 12.49 9.53 -5.50
CA ASP A 26 12.53 10.59 -4.47
C ASP A 26 11.19 10.73 -3.73
N ARG A 27 10.10 10.24 -4.33
CA ARG A 27 8.73 10.29 -3.81
C ARG A 27 7.90 9.15 -4.39
N VAL A 28 7.10 8.50 -3.56
CA VAL A 28 6.24 7.37 -3.96
C VAL A 28 4.79 7.62 -3.53
N LEU A 29 3.89 7.65 -4.52
CA LEU A 29 2.46 7.88 -4.32
C LEU A 29 1.68 6.56 -4.47
N TYR A 30 0.87 6.23 -3.48
CA TYR A 30 0.02 5.05 -3.46
C TYR A 30 -1.44 5.47 -3.56
N PHE A 31 -2.04 5.31 -4.74
CA PHE A 31 -3.48 5.49 -4.95
C PHE A 31 -4.19 4.18 -4.62
N ILE A 32 -4.65 4.04 -3.38
CA ILE A 32 -5.22 2.81 -2.84
C ILE A 32 -6.51 3.13 -2.06
N ASP A 33 -7.44 2.18 -1.98
CA ASP A 33 -8.65 2.30 -1.18
C ASP A 33 -8.32 2.55 0.30
N SER A 34 -9.04 3.47 0.95
CA SER A 34 -8.82 3.89 2.33
C SER A 34 -8.81 2.74 3.36
N ARG A 35 -9.50 1.63 3.07
CA ARG A 35 -9.54 0.43 3.94
C ARG A 35 -8.18 -0.25 4.07
N GLN A 36 -7.24 -0.02 3.15
CA GLN A 36 -5.89 -0.59 3.19
C GLN A 36 -4.88 0.27 3.97
N HIS A 37 -5.31 1.41 4.51
CA HIS A 37 -4.41 2.35 5.18
C HIS A 37 -3.57 1.70 6.28
N GLN A 38 -4.19 0.92 7.17
CA GLN A 38 -3.47 0.29 8.29
C GLN A 38 -2.40 -0.71 7.80
N HIS A 39 -2.69 -1.48 6.75
CA HIS A 39 -1.72 -2.43 6.19
C HIS A 39 -0.51 -1.71 5.59
N LEU A 40 -0.73 -0.62 4.84
CA LEU A 40 0.34 0.20 4.28
C LEU A 40 1.21 0.82 5.39
N MET A 41 0.58 1.43 6.41
CA MET A 41 1.32 2.07 7.50
C MET A 41 2.18 1.07 8.30
N GLN A 42 1.69 -0.15 8.52
CA GLN A 42 2.46 -1.22 9.16
C GLN A 42 3.67 -1.62 8.31
N ALA A 43 3.47 -1.83 7.01
CA ALA A 43 4.56 -2.16 6.09
C ALA A 43 5.61 -1.05 6.02
N TRP A 44 5.19 0.22 5.92
CA TRP A 44 6.10 1.36 5.86
C TRP A 44 6.85 1.59 7.16
N THR A 45 6.22 1.34 8.31
CA THR A 45 6.91 1.36 9.61
C THR A 45 8.06 0.35 9.62
N ILE A 46 7.87 -0.85 9.05
CA ILE A 46 8.93 -1.86 8.93
C ILE A 46 10.00 -1.39 7.94
N VAL A 47 9.61 -0.84 6.78
CA VAL A 47 10.52 -0.28 5.77
C VAL A 47 11.44 0.78 6.37
N ARG A 48 10.89 1.71 7.18
CA ARG A 48 11.67 2.74 7.88
C ARG A 48 12.60 2.14 8.92
N LYS A 49 12.09 1.26 9.78
CA LYS A 49 12.90 0.59 10.82
C LYS A 49 14.05 -0.26 10.23
N ALA A 50 13.83 -0.85 9.06
CA ALA A 50 14.84 -1.64 8.36
C ALA A 50 15.82 -0.77 7.53
N GLY A 51 15.61 0.54 7.45
CA GLY A 51 16.45 1.45 6.66
C GLY A 51 16.36 1.25 5.15
N TYR A 52 15.29 0.61 4.65
CA TYR A 52 15.14 0.32 3.21
C TYR A 52 14.77 1.55 2.38
N VAL A 53 14.11 2.53 2.98
CA VAL A 53 13.80 3.81 2.34
C VAL A 53 14.04 4.91 3.38
N PRO A 54 14.89 5.92 3.09
CA PRO A 54 15.19 6.99 4.04
C PRO A 54 13.99 7.92 4.26
N GLU A 55 13.93 8.59 5.42
CA GLU A 55 12.84 9.52 5.76
C GLU A 55 12.71 10.71 4.80
N SER A 56 13.77 11.04 4.05
CA SER A 56 13.75 12.08 3.01
C SER A 56 12.87 11.72 1.81
N VAL A 57 12.62 10.43 1.56
CA VAL A 57 11.77 9.97 0.45
C VAL A 57 10.36 9.73 0.97
N SER A 58 9.39 10.51 0.50
CA SER A 58 8.01 10.39 1.01
C SER A 58 7.30 9.15 0.44
N LEU A 59 6.63 8.41 1.34
CA LEU A 59 5.70 7.33 0.99
C LEU A 59 4.29 7.82 1.36
N GLU A 60 3.45 8.05 0.36
CA GLU A 60 2.18 8.76 0.55
C GLU A 60 0.99 7.91 0.15
N HIS A 61 0.02 7.80 1.06
CA HIS A 61 -1.25 7.14 0.79
C HIS A 61 -2.27 8.16 0.29
N HIS A 62 -2.41 8.25 -1.03
CA HIS A 62 -3.45 9.04 -1.69
C HIS A 62 -4.74 8.21 -1.74
N ALA A 63 -5.40 8.15 -0.59
CA ALA A 63 -6.54 7.27 -0.37
C ALA A 63 -7.77 7.69 -1.19
N PHE A 64 -8.48 6.72 -1.75
CA PHE A 64 -9.82 6.94 -2.31
C PHE A 64 -10.88 6.11 -1.57
N GLY A 65 -12.13 6.59 -1.61
CA GLY A 65 -13.28 5.89 -1.04
C GLY A 65 -13.88 4.84 -1.98
N MET A 66 -14.86 4.09 -1.49
CA MET A 66 -15.57 3.12 -2.32
C MET A 66 -16.43 3.82 -3.36
N MET A 67 -16.48 3.24 -4.57
CA MET A 67 -17.54 3.60 -5.51
C MET A 67 -18.86 3.03 -5.01
N LEU A 68 -19.85 3.91 -4.85
CA LEU A 68 -21.20 3.54 -4.42
C LEU A 68 -22.18 3.59 -5.60
N GLY A 69 -23.12 2.66 -5.62
CA GLY A 69 -24.29 2.73 -6.49
C GLY A 69 -25.26 3.83 -6.04
N LYS A 70 -26.33 4.05 -6.82
CA LYS A 70 -27.40 5.00 -6.46
C LYS A 70 -28.08 4.67 -5.13
N ASP A 71 -27.97 3.41 -4.70
CA ASP A 71 -28.51 2.89 -3.44
C ASP A 71 -27.54 3.04 -2.25
N GLY A 72 -26.39 3.69 -2.45
CA GLY A 72 -25.38 3.90 -1.41
C GLY A 72 -24.60 2.63 -1.03
N LYS A 73 -24.81 1.51 -1.74
CA LYS A 73 -24.08 0.25 -1.52
C LYS A 73 -22.87 0.16 -2.46
N PRO A 74 -21.87 -0.69 -2.16
CA PRO A 74 -20.74 -0.91 -3.07
C PRO A 74 -21.23 -1.17 -4.49
N PHE A 75 -20.65 -0.47 -5.46
CA PHE A 75 -21.07 -0.54 -6.85
C PHE A 75 -20.98 -1.98 -7.37
N LYS A 76 -22.10 -2.46 -7.89
CA LYS A 76 -22.27 -3.79 -8.48
C LYS A 76 -22.97 -3.66 -9.82
N THR A 77 -22.59 -4.49 -10.78
CA THR A 77 -23.36 -4.56 -12.03
C THR A 77 -24.67 -5.31 -11.77
N ARG A 78 -25.63 -5.27 -12.69
CA ARG A 78 -26.95 -5.92 -12.51
C ARG A 78 -26.89 -7.43 -12.21
N ALA A 79 -25.73 -8.08 -12.38
CA ALA A 79 -25.48 -9.48 -12.03
C ALA A 79 -24.78 -9.69 -10.67
N GLY A 80 -24.37 -8.62 -9.98
CA GLY A 80 -23.55 -8.65 -8.77
C GLY A 80 -22.24 -7.90 -8.91
#